data_AF-A0A2T7U6R7-F1
#
_entry.id   AF-A0A2T7U6R7-F1
#
_cell.length_a   1.000
_cell.length_b   1.000
_cell.length_c   1.000
_cell.angle_alpha   90.00
_cell.angle_beta   90.00
_cell.angle_gamma   90.00
#
_symmetry.space_group_name_H-M   'P 1'
#
loop_
_entity.id
_entity.type
_entity.pdbx_description
1 polymer ?
#
loop_
_entity_poly.entity_id
_entity_poly.type
_entity_poly.pdbx_seq_one_letter_code
_entity_poly.pdbx_strand_id
1 'polypeptide(L)'
;MARAFHGKGIKARTEHGEYKAIVKEHEYGHPFLVLEPTGETIPMLGDGLLSLRLREGTTIEEAEILARTLNRHLKGASITLSSDD
;
A
#
# COMPACT_ATOMS: atom_id res chain seq x y z
N MET A 1 -2.73 42.43 5.57
CA MET A 1 -3.22 41.87 6.84
C MET A 1 -3.36 40.37 6.68
N ALA A 2 -2.40 39.59 7.19
CA ALA A 2 -2.45 38.13 7.14
C ALA A 2 -3.19 37.63 8.40
N ARG A 3 -4.24 36.83 8.20
CA ARG A 3 -4.88 36.07 9.30
C ARG A 3 -3.97 34.88 9.62
N ALA A 4 -3.46 34.83 10.84
CA ALA A 4 -2.78 33.66 11.36
C ALA A 4 -3.80 32.53 11.57
N PHE A 5 -3.73 31.49 10.74
CA PHE A 5 -4.39 30.23 11.02
C PHE A 5 -3.49 29.43 11.97
N HIS A 6 -3.84 29.40 13.25
CA HIS A 6 -3.33 28.43 14.21
C HIS A 6 -4.10 27.11 13.97
N GLY A 7 -3.72 26.37 12.93
CA GLY A 7 -4.14 24.99 12.76
C GLY A 7 -3.15 24.08 13.48
N LYS A 8 -3.63 23.13 14.29
CA LYS A 8 -2.83 22.00 14.80
C LYS A 8 -1.93 21.48 13.66
N GLY A 9 -0.62 21.45 13.87
CA GLY A 9 0.32 21.07 12.82
C GLY A 9 0.20 19.58 12.53
N ILE A 10 -0.45 19.21 11.43
CA ILE A 10 -0.43 17.84 10.92
C ILE A 10 1.01 17.53 10.52
N LYS A 11 1.67 16.62 11.23
CA LYS A 11 2.97 16.09 10.80
C LYS A 11 2.70 14.96 9.83
N ALA A 12 3.14 15.12 8.58
CA ALA A 12 3.08 14.10 7.54
C ALA A 12 4.50 13.67 7.14
N ARG A 13 4.75 12.35 7.08
CA ARG A 13 5.98 11.76 6.54
C ARG A 13 5.62 10.93 5.32
N THR A 14 6.24 11.22 4.18
CA THR A 14 6.09 10.47 2.93
C THR A 14 7.38 9.73 2.62
N GLU A 15 7.26 8.45 2.29
CA GLU A 15 8.37 7.60 1.85
C GLU A 15 8.00 6.83 0.59
N HIS A 16 9.02 6.46 -0.18
CA HIS A 16 8.89 5.79 -1.47
C HIS A 16 9.63 4.46 -1.43
N GLY A 17 9.13 3.48 -2.17
CA GLY A 17 9.83 2.21 -2.36
C GLY A 17 9.32 1.46 -3.58
N GLU A 18 10.05 0.43 -3.97
CA GLU A 18 9.73 -0.41 -5.12
C GLU A 18 9.02 -1.67 -4.66
N TYR A 19 7.83 -1.91 -5.21
CA TYR A 19 6.97 -3.02 -4.79
C TYR A 19 6.36 -3.74 -5.98
N LYS A 20 6.11 -5.04 -5.79
CA LYS A 20 5.37 -5.89 -6.70
C LYS A 20 4.14 -6.46 -6.00
N ALA A 21 2.99 -6.34 -6.66
CA ALA A 21 1.77 -7.00 -6.24
C ALA A 21 1.81 -8.49 -6.56
N ILE A 22 1.59 -9.33 -5.55
CA ILE A 22 1.42 -10.77 -5.69
C ILE A 22 0.12 -11.21 -5.03
N VAL A 23 -0.48 -12.28 -5.55
CA VAL A 23 -1.66 -12.91 -4.95
C VAL A 23 -1.19 -13.92 -3.92
N LYS A 24 -1.80 -13.89 -2.74
CA LYS A 24 -1.72 -14.95 -1.74
C LYS A 24 -3.12 -15.38 -1.37
N GLU A 25 -3.26 -16.62 -0.93
CA GLU A 25 -4.52 -17.16 -0.42
C GLU A 25 -4.47 -17.24 1.10
N HIS A 26 -5.56 -16.81 1.75
CA HIS A 26 -5.77 -17.09 3.16
C HIS A 26 -6.20 -18.56 3.34
N GLU A 27 -6.12 -19.07 4.58
CA GLU A 27 -6.52 -20.43 4.95
C GLU A 27 -7.98 -20.81 4.57
N TYR A 28 -8.82 -19.83 4.21
CA TYR A 28 -10.21 -20.02 3.79
C TYR A 28 -10.43 -19.83 2.28
N GLY A 29 -9.36 -19.80 1.47
CA GLY A 29 -9.44 -19.65 0.02
C GLY A 29 -9.78 -18.24 -0.47
N HIS A 30 -9.75 -17.24 0.42
CA HIS A 30 -9.95 -15.85 0.03
C HIS A 30 -8.63 -15.25 -0.45
N PRO A 31 -8.54 -14.83 -1.73
CA PRO A 31 -7.33 -14.21 -2.23
C PRO A 31 -7.17 -12.80 -1.67
N PHE A 32 -5.92 -12.42 -1.43
CA PHE A 32 -5.51 -11.06 -1.09
C PHE A 32 -4.24 -10.69 -1.86
N LEU A 33 -4.02 -9.38 -2.05
CA LEU A 33 -2.80 -8.90 -2.65
C LEU A 33 -1.80 -8.51 -1.58
N VAL A 34 -0.55 -8.91 -1.77
CA VAL A 34 0.58 -8.43 -0.97
C VAL A 34 1.48 -7.61 -1.89
N LEU A 35 1.89 -6.44 -1.41
CA LEU A 35 2.94 -5.64 -2.04
C LEU A 35 4.26 -6.03 -1.40
N GLU A 36 5.03 -6.87 -2.11
CA GLU A 36 6.36 -7.29 -1.66
C GLU A 36 7.42 -6.34 -2.22
N PRO A 37 8.43 -5.96 -1.42
CA PRO A 37 9.49 -5.10 -1.88
C PRO A 37 10.35 -5.79 -2.93
N THR A 38 10.70 -5.08 -4.00
CA THR A 38 11.60 -5.56 -5.07
C THR A 38 12.94 -4.85 -5.11
N GLY A 39 13.11 -3.81 -4.30
CA GLY A 39 14.28 -2.94 -4.29
C GLY A 39 14.33 -2.13 -2.99
N GLU A 40 14.43 -0.81 -3.11
CA GLU A 40 14.36 0.10 -1.97
C GLU A 40 13.04 -0.11 -1.22
N THR A 41 13.15 -0.40 0.07
CA THR A 41 12.00 -0.60 0.97
C THR A 41 11.63 0.72 1.61
N ILE A 42 10.37 0.85 2.04
CA ILE A 42 9.90 1.97 2.86
C ILE A 42 10.30 1.70 4.32
N PRO A 43 11.31 2.38 4.91
CA PRO A 43 11.79 2.07 6.25
C PRO A 43 10.71 2.24 7.32
N MET A 44 9.74 3.12 7.10
CA MET A 44 8.59 3.34 7.99
C MET A 44 7.69 2.11 8.15
N LEU A 45 7.74 1.14 7.23
CA LEU A 45 7.05 -0.14 7.38
C LEU A 45 7.80 -1.14 8.26
N GLY A 46 9.11 -0.96 8.48
CA GLY A 46 9.94 -1.95 9.18
C GLY A 46 9.86 -3.32 8.51
N ASP A 47 9.55 -4.36 9.30
CA ASP A 47 9.28 -5.73 8.81
C ASP A 47 7.81 -5.95 8.39
N GLY A 48 6.99 -4.89 8.44
CA GLY A 48 5.59 -4.92 8.06
C GLY A 48 5.39 -5.04 6.55
N LEU A 49 4.28 -5.67 6.16
CA LEU A 49 3.87 -5.80 4.76
C LEU A 49 2.63 -4.96 4.49
N LEU A 50 2.55 -4.38 3.30
CA LEU A 50 1.30 -3.83 2.78
C LEU A 50 0.50 -4.95 2.12
N SER A 51 -0.73 -5.13 2.58
CA SER A 51 -1.69 -6.03 1.95
C SER A 51 -3.00 -5.31 1.62
N LEU A 52 -3.61 -5.71 0.51
CA LEU A 52 -4.91 -5.23 0.08
C LEU A 52 -5.88 -6.41 0.17
N ARG A 53 -6.87 -6.28 1.04
CA ARG A 53 -8.01 -7.19 1.08
C ARG A 53 -8.86 -6.97 -0.16
N LEU A 54 -9.15 -8.05 -0.89
CA LEU A 54 -10.04 -8.01 -2.04
C LEU A 54 -11.49 -8.14 -1.61
N ARG A 55 -12.41 -7.81 -2.51
CA ARG A 55 -13.84 -7.91 -2.26
C ARG A 55 -14.20 -9.38 -2.00
N GLU A 56 -15.16 -9.61 -1.12
CA GLU A 56 -15.71 -10.96 -0.91
C GLU A 56 -16.28 -11.52 -2.23
N GLY A 57 -15.97 -12.79 -2.50
CA GLY A 57 -16.33 -13.46 -3.75
C GLY A 57 -15.33 -13.24 -4.89
N THR A 58 -14.28 -12.44 -4.71
CA THR A 58 -13.20 -12.34 -5.71
C THR A 58 -12.50 -13.69 -5.86
N THR A 59 -12.40 -14.14 -7.11
CA THR A 59 -11.70 -15.37 -7.48
C THR A 59 -10.19 -15.15 -7.54
N ILE A 60 -9.42 -16.23 -7.47
CA ILE A 60 -7.95 -16.19 -7.64
C ILE A 60 -7.58 -15.60 -9.01
N GLU A 61 -8.29 -15.98 -10.06
CA GLU A 61 -8.00 -15.52 -11.42
C GLU A 61 -8.23 -14.00 -11.58
N GLU A 62 -9.30 -13.47 -10.99
CA GLU A 62 -9.54 -12.02 -10.91
C GLU A 62 -8.45 -11.31 -10.10
N ALA A 63 -8.05 -11.89 -8.96
CA ALA A 63 -6.97 -11.36 -8.14
C ALA A 63 -5.65 -11.30 -8.92
N GLU A 64 -5.34 -12.33 -9.71
CA GLU A 64 -4.15 -12.36 -10.55
C GLU A 64 -4.21 -11.35 -11.69
N ILE A 65 -5.37 -11.17 -12.33
CA ILE A 65 -5.57 -10.14 -13.36
C ILE A 65 -5.29 -8.76 -12.74
N LEU A 66 -5.78 -8.52 -11.52
CA LEU A 66 -5.53 -7.28 -10.80
C LEU A 66 -4.04 -7.11 -10.47
N ALA A 67 -3.38 -8.15 -9.96
CA ALA A 67 -1.94 -8.12 -9.68
C ALA A 67 -1.11 -7.80 -10.93
N ARG A 68 -1.42 -8.44 -12.07
CA ARG A 68 -0.77 -8.17 -13.37
C ARG A 68 -1.02 -6.75 -13.85
N THR A 69 -2.24 -6.25 -13.69
CA THR A 69 -2.61 -4.88 -14.03
C THR A 69 -1.83 -3.89 -13.19
N LEU A 70 -1.79 -4.08 -11.88
CA LEU A 70 -1.00 -3.25 -10.97
C LEU A 70 0.47 -3.28 -11.36
N ASN A 71 1.09 -4.45 -11.50
CA ASN A 71 2.52 -4.56 -11.82
C ASN A 71 2.90 -3.94 -13.17
N ARG A 72 1.97 -3.82 -14.12
CA ARG A 72 2.22 -3.13 -15.40
C ARG A 72 2.28 -1.61 -15.24
N HIS A 73 1.56 -1.06 -14.28
CA HIS A 73 1.38 0.39 -14.10
C HIS A 73 2.09 0.94 -12.86
N LEU A 74 2.35 0.10 -11.87
CA LEU A 74 2.97 0.44 -10.60
C LEU A 74 4.49 0.41 -10.78
N LYS A 75 5.08 1.60 -10.84
CA LYS A 75 6.55 1.78 -10.88
C LYS A 75 7.18 1.82 -9.49
N GLY A 76 6.35 1.93 -8.45
CA GLY A 76 6.72 2.05 -7.05
C GLY A 76 5.49 2.42 -6.22
N ALA A 77 5.62 2.38 -4.91
CA ALA A 77 4.62 2.84 -3.96
C ALA A 77 5.13 4.05 -3.20
N SER A 78 4.22 4.95 -2.82
CA SER A 78 4.51 6.06 -1.90
C SER A 78 3.54 5.98 -0.75
N ILE A 79 4.04 6.00 0.48
CA ILE A 79 3.21 5.94 1.69
C ILE A 79 3.40 7.23 2.45
N THR A 80 2.28 7.89 2.76
CA THR A 80 2.25 9.04 3.65
C THR A 80 1.54 8.64 4.94
N LEU A 81 2.23 8.76 6.08
CA LEU A 81 1.59 8.70 7.39
C LEU A 81 1.45 10.11 7.95
N SER A 82 0.24 10.45 8.38
CA SER A 82 -0.08 11.69 9.08
C SER A 82 -0.63 11.37 10.47
N SER A 83 -0.11 12.03 11.49
CA SER A 83 -0.64 11.96 12.85
C SER A 83 -1.20 13.32 13.25
N ASP A 84 -2.38 13.32 13.85
CA ASP A 84 -2.89 14.47 14.59
C ASP A 84 -2.35 14.39 16.03
N ASP A 85 -1.66 15.44 16.48
CA ASP A 85 -1.30 15.61 17.90
C ASP A 85 -2.54 15.80 18.79
#